data_AF-A0AAU9TT67-F1
#
_entry.id   AF-A0AAU9TT67-F1
#
_cell.length_a   1.000
_cell.length_b   1.000
_cell.length_c   1.000
_cell.angle_alpha   90.00
_cell.angle_beta   90.00
_cell.angle_gamma   90.00
#
_symmetry.space_group_name_H-M   'P 1'
#
loop_
_entity.id
_entity.type
_entity.pdbx_description
1 polymer ?
#
loop_
_entity_poly.entity_id
_entity_poly.type
_entity_poly.pdbx_seq_one_letter_code
_entity_poly.pdbx_strand_id
1 'polypeptide(L)'
;MQFNLTSEIHLRVKKIPIILKVLLVLMSYVIANLENNREVMKAFSYTFGNKLFECSEKTILTQEMAKDILYFWDANRRLDNKETGCLIICAMVKLKLLNSDGELMVPNAKGYLQAAGADDNMAAHLIKMYKNCKSETSSTLNGCEIALEISKCFRRGVHQKNWTPDTSSLYKMN
;
A
#
# COMPACT_ATOMS: atom_id res chain seq x y z
N MET A 1 -35.87 24.85 -34.32
CA MET A 1 -35.09 23.62 -34.06
C MET A 1 -34.89 23.49 -32.56
N GLN A 2 -35.62 22.61 -31.89
CA GLN A 2 -35.41 22.25 -30.48
C GLN A 2 -35.90 20.81 -30.31
N PHE A 3 -34.96 19.86 -30.33
CA PHE A 3 -35.24 18.46 -29.97
C PHE A 3 -35.34 18.38 -28.44
N ASN A 4 -36.52 18.01 -27.94
CA ASN A 4 -36.80 17.77 -26.52
C ASN A 4 -36.06 16.51 -26.04
N LEU A 5 -34.80 16.64 -25.60
CA LEU A 5 -34.03 15.54 -24.99
C LEU A 5 -34.41 15.24 -23.52
N THR A 6 -35.16 16.12 -22.85
CA THR A 6 -35.38 16.05 -21.39
C THR A 6 -36.52 15.12 -20.97
N SER A 7 -37.51 14.85 -21.82
CA SER A 7 -38.67 14.01 -21.46
C SER A 7 -38.36 12.50 -21.48
N GLU A 8 -37.45 12.04 -22.35
CA GLU A 8 -37.08 10.61 -22.42
C GLU A 8 -36.21 10.14 -21.24
N ILE A 9 -35.35 11.02 -20.71
CA ILE A 9 -34.45 10.68 -19.60
C ILE A 9 -35.23 10.47 -18.30
N HIS A 10 -36.23 11.32 -18.02
CA HIS A 10 -37.07 11.19 -16.81
C HIS A 10 -37.93 9.92 -16.79
N LEU A 11 -38.40 9.44 -17.96
CA LEU A 11 -39.17 8.20 -18.07
C LEU A 11 -38.31 6.94 -17.88
N ARG A 12 -37.05 6.95 -18.33
CA ARG A 12 -36.12 5.82 -18.13
C ARG A 12 -35.70 5.64 -16.67
N VAL A 13 -35.45 6.74 -15.93
CA VAL A 13 -35.06 6.68 -14.51
C VAL A 13 -36.18 6.12 -13.62
N LYS A 14 -37.45 6.35 -13.97
CA LYS A 14 -38.62 5.81 -13.24
C LYS A 14 -38.79 4.29 -13.37
N LYS A 15 -38.25 3.68 -14.43
CA LYS A 15 -38.32 2.23 -14.70
C LYS A 15 -37.10 1.44 -14.21
N ILE A 16 -36.13 2.09 -13.57
CA ILE A 16 -34.99 1.40 -12.97
C ILE A 16 -35.54 0.60 -11.77
N PRO A 17 -35.51 -0.75 -11.82
CA PRO A 17 -36.02 -1.57 -10.74
C PRO A 17 -35.25 -1.24 -9.46
N ILE A 18 -35.93 -1.30 -8.31
CA ILE A 18 -35.32 -1.00 -6.99
C ILE A 18 -34.02 -1.78 -6.79
N ILE A 19 -33.98 -3.03 -7.26
CA ILE A 19 -32.80 -3.90 -7.25
C ILE A 19 -31.61 -3.24 -7.95
N LEU A 20 -31.80 -2.62 -9.13
CA LEU A 20 -30.72 -1.95 -9.86
C LEU A 20 -30.22 -0.70 -9.13
N LYS A 21 -31.10 0.03 -8.44
CA LYS A 21 -30.69 1.17 -7.59
C LYS A 21 -29.84 0.70 -6.40
N VAL A 22 -30.25 -0.38 -5.74
CA VAL A 22 -29.50 -0.97 -4.63
C VAL A 22 -28.12 -1.45 -5.10
N LEU A 23 -28.04 -2.14 -6.25
CA LEU A 23 -26.77 -2.58 -6.82
C LEU A 23 -25.83 -1.41 -7.14
N LEU A 24 -26.35 -0.30 -7.67
CA LEU A 24 -25.55 0.90 -7.93
C LEU A 24 -24.98 1.53 -6.65
N VAL A 25 -25.76 1.57 -5.57
CA VAL A 25 -25.30 2.07 -4.26
C VAL A 25 -24.23 1.16 -3.65
N LEU A 26 -24.41 -0.17 -3.75
CA LEU A 26 -23.40 -1.11 -3.26
C LEU A 26 -22.09 -1.00 -4.07
N MET A 27 -22.18 -0.87 -5.39
CA MET A 27 -21.01 -0.66 -6.23
C MET A 27 -20.30 0.66 -5.93
N SER A 28 -21.03 1.77 -5.74
CA SER A 28 -20.40 3.05 -5.42
C SER A 28 -19.70 3.02 -4.06
N TYR A 29 -20.27 2.34 -3.05
CA TYR A 29 -19.63 2.14 -1.76
C TYR A 29 -18.32 1.34 -1.89
N VAL A 30 -18.32 0.25 -2.66
CA VAL A 30 -17.11 -0.56 -2.90
C VAL A 30 -16.03 0.26 -3.60
N ILE A 31 -16.39 1.06 -4.60
CA ILE A 31 -15.44 1.92 -5.33
C ILE A 31 -14.86 2.98 -4.38
N ALA A 32 -15.69 3.65 -3.57
CA ALA A 32 -15.24 4.65 -2.61
C ALA A 32 -14.28 4.05 -1.56
N ASN A 33 -14.58 2.86 -1.04
CA ASN A 33 -13.70 2.18 -0.09
C ASN A 33 -12.35 1.81 -0.72
N LEU A 34 -12.36 1.33 -1.98
CA LEU A 34 -11.13 1.00 -2.70
C LEU A 34 -10.24 2.24 -2.88
N GLU A 35 -10.83 3.37 -3.25
CA GLU A 35 -10.08 4.63 -3.40
C GLU A 35 -9.49 5.10 -2.08
N ASN A 36 -10.26 5.01 -0.98
CA ASN A 36 -9.76 5.31 0.35
C ASN A 36 -8.54 4.44 0.71
N ASN A 37 -8.60 3.13 0.45
CA ASN A 37 -7.47 2.23 0.73
C ASN A 37 -6.22 2.59 -0.09
N ARG A 38 -6.39 3.04 -1.35
CA ARG A 38 -5.26 3.50 -2.17
C ARG A 38 -4.63 4.77 -1.62
N GLU A 39 -5.43 5.73 -1.16
CA GLU A 39 -4.91 6.95 -0.52
C GLU A 39 -4.21 6.64 0.81
N VAL A 40 -4.71 5.70 1.60
CA VAL A 40 -3.99 5.20 2.81
C VAL A 40 -2.64 4.60 2.42
N MET A 41 -2.60 3.73 1.41
CA MET A 41 -1.35 3.14 0.96
C MET A 41 -0.38 4.17 0.39
N LYS A 42 -0.87 5.24 -0.23
CA LYS A 42 -0.06 6.37 -0.70
C LYS A 42 0.56 7.14 0.47
N ALA A 43 -0.22 7.49 1.50
CA ALA A 43 0.27 8.16 2.70
C ALA A 43 1.29 7.29 3.47
N PHE A 44 1.00 5.99 3.60
CA PHE A 44 1.93 5.00 4.13
C PHE A 44 3.24 5.00 3.33
N SER A 45 3.15 4.90 2.00
CA SER A 45 4.33 4.83 1.12
C SER A 45 5.17 6.09 1.17
N TYR A 46 4.55 7.26 1.24
CA TYR A 46 5.24 8.53 1.35
C TYR A 46 6.03 8.63 2.66
N THR A 47 5.37 8.39 3.79
CA THR A 47 6.01 8.50 5.11
C THR A 47 7.08 7.42 5.32
N PHE A 48 6.86 6.21 4.80
CA PHE A 48 7.85 5.12 4.85
C PHE A 48 9.03 5.41 3.91
N GLY A 49 8.75 5.91 2.71
CA GLY A 49 9.76 6.36 1.73
C GLY A 49 10.71 7.40 2.30
N ASN A 50 10.18 8.40 3.01
CA ASN A 50 11.01 9.40 3.69
C ASN A 50 11.97 8.76 4.71
N LYS A 51 11.52 7.73 5.43
CA LYS A 51 12.40 6.99 6.37
C LYS A 51 13.44 6.13 5.65
N LEU A 52 13.11 5.57 4.48
CA LEU A 52 14.08 4.89 3.63
C LEU A 52 15.19 5.85 3.17
N PHE A 53 14.83 7.08 2.77
CA PHE A 53 15.81 8.10 2.40
C PHE A 53 16.71 8.50 3.58
N GLU A 54 16.15 8.74 4.78
CA GLU A 54 16.96 9.00 5.98
C GLU A 54 17.89 7.83 6.35
N CYS A 55 17.47 6.60 6.08
CA CYS A 55 18.32 5.42 6.26
C CYS A 55 19.44 5.36 5.23
N SER A 56 19.18 5.86 4.02
CA SER A 56 20.15 5.86 2.94
C SER A 56 21.27 6.89 3.13
N GLU A 57 21.05 8.00 3.86
CA GLU A 57 22.06 9.04 4.13
C GLU A 57 23.33 8.50 4.83
N LYS A 58 23.19 7.40 5.58
CA LYS A 58 24.31 6.72 6.26
C LYS A 58 25.00 5.67 5.40
N THR A 59 24.54 5.49 4.16
CA THR A 59 24.97 4.46 3.22
C THR A 59 25.26 5.09 1.86
N ILE A 60 25.93 4.37 0.96
CA ILE A 60 26.02 4.81 -0.44
C ILE A 60 24.73 4.37 -1.13
N LEU A 61 23.76 5.28 -1.26
CA LEU A 61 22.53 5.02 -2.02
C LEU A 61 22.88 4.76 -3.49
N THR A 62 22.77 3.50 -3.91
CA THR A 62 23.01 3.13 -5.31
C THR A 62 21.81 3.50 -6.19
N GLN A 63 22.06 3.63 -7.50
CA GLN A 63 20.98 3.87 -8.47
C GLN A 63 19.90 2.78 -8.42
N GLU A 64 20.27 1.52 -8.18
CA GLU A 64 19.32 0.42 -8.09
C GLU A 64 18.46 0.48 -6.82
N MET A 65 19.04 0.89 -5.68
CA MET A 65 18.25 1.14 -4.46
C MET A 65 17.27 2.29 -4.65
N ALA A 66 17.70 3.38 -5.29
CA ALA A 66 16.82 4.50 -5.60
C ALA A 66 15.65 4.07 -6.50
N LYS A 67 15.90 3.25 -7.52
CA LYS A 67 14.85 2.69 -8.37
C LYS A 67 13.93 1.76 -7.60
N ASP A 68 14.44 0.93 -6.69
CA ASP A 68 13.62 0.05 -5.86
C ASP A 68 12.65 0.84 -4.96
N ILE A 69 13.10 1.98 -4.40
CA ILE A 69 12.27 2.85 -3.56
C ILE A 69 11.20 3.56 -4.42
N LEU A 70 11.63 4.21 -5.50
CA LEU A 70 10.74 5.00 -6.35
C LEU A 70 9.69 4.12 -7.03
N TYR A 71 10.14 3.05 -7.68
CA TYR A 71 9.28 2.15 -8.45
C TYR A 71 8.81 0.94 -7.64
N PHE A 72 8.78 1.05 -6.30
CA PHE A 72 8.42 -0.07 -5.43
C PHE A 72 7.10 -0.72 -5.84
N TRP A 73 6.07 0.08 -6.10
CA TRP A 73 4.72 -0.38 -6.46
C TRP A 73 4.53 -0.72 -7.95
N ASP A 74 5.56 -0.60 -8.79
CA ASP A 74 5.49 -1.11 -10.16
C ASP A 74 5.54 -2.64 -10.13
N ALA A 75 4.49 -3.28 -10.66
CA ALA A 75 4.37 -4.73 -10.74
C ALA A 75 5.51 -5.37 -11.54
N ASN A 76 6.10 -4.63 -12.49
CA ASN A 76 7.20 -5.10 -13.33
C ASN A 76 8.58 -4.84 -12.70
N ARG A 77 8.67 -4.03 -11.63
CA ARG A 77 9.95 -3.79 -10.94
C ARG A 77 10.37 -5.04 -10.16
N ARG A 78 11.52 -5.60 -10.52
CA ARG A 78 12.19 -6.64 -9.72
C ARG A 78 12.93 -6.01 -8.55
N LEU A 79 12.75 -6.56 -7.36
CA LEU A 79 13.38 -6.10 -6.12
C LEU A 79 14.48 -7.09 -5.70
N ASP A 80 15.61 -7.12 -6.41
CA ASP A 80 16.64 -8.15 -6.18
C ASP A 80 17.85 -7.65 -5.37
N ASN A 81 17.86 -6.36 -5.01
CA ASN A 81 18.98 -5.78 -4.26
C ASN A 81 18.81 -5.99 -2.74
N LYS A 82 19.67 -6.82 -2.15
CA LYS A 82 19.69 -7.08 -0.69
C LYS A 82 19.84 -5.81 0.16
N GLU A 83 20.54 -4.79 -0.33
CA GLU A 83 20.75 -3.53 0.40
C GLU A 83 19.45 -2.73 0.54
N THR A 84 18.51 -2.89 -0.41
CA THR A 84 17.15 -2.37 -0.27
C THR A 84 16.47 -2.99 0.95
N GLY A 85 16.68 -4.29 1.20
CA GLY A 85 16.21 -4.97 2.40
C GLY A 85 16.79 -4.39 3.69
N CYS A 86 18.09 -4.04 3.69
CA CYS A 86 18.71 -3.38 4.84
C CYS A 86 18.11 -1.99 5.11
N LEU A 87 17.82 -1.20 4.08
CA LEU A 87 17.12 0.08 4.24
C LEU A 87 15.74 -0.10 4.85
N ILE A 88 15.00 -1.13 4.43
CA ILE A 88 13.66 -1.44 4.95
C ILE A 88 13.73 -1.76 6.44
N ILE A 89 14.68 -2.60 6.88
CA ILE A 89 14.88 -2.85 8.31
C ILE A 89 15.21 -1.57 9.06
N CYS A 90 16.14 -0.77 8.54
CA CYS A 90 16.50 0.50 9.17
C CYS A 90 15.27 1.41 9.36
N ALA A 91 14.43 1.53 8.33
CA ALA A 91 13.21 2.33 8.38
C ALA A 91 12.22 1.78 9.42
N MET A 92 12.02 0.46 9.45
CA MET A 92 11.16 -0.19 10.44
C MET A 92 11.65 0.01 11.88
N VAL A 93 12.96 -0.06 12.12
CA VAL A 93 13.55 0.20 13.44
C VAL A 93 13.40 1.67 13.84
N LYS A 94 13.68 2.62 12.93
CA LYS A 94 13.48 4.07 13.19
C LYS A 94 12.03 4.42 13.50
N LEU A 95 11.08 3.75 12.84
CA LEU A 95 9.65 3.88 13.09
C LEU A 95 9.17 3.09 14.33
N LYS A 96 10.09 2.40 15.02
CA LYS A 96 9.79 1.54 16.18
C LYS A 96 8.74 0.47 15.86
N LEU A 97 8.73 -0.04 14.64
CA LEU A 97 7.81 -1.09 14.21
C LEU A 97 8.29 -2.48 14.62
N LEU A 98 9.57 -2.64 14.94
CA LEU A 98 10.18 -3.89 15.37
C LEU A 98 10.64 -3.79 16.83
N ASN A 99 10.53 -4.90 17.57
CA ASN A 99 11.16 -5.06 18.89
C ASN A 99 12.63 -5.50 18.76
N SER A 100 13.30 -5.76 19.89
CA SER A 100 14.69 -6.22 19.94
C SER A 100 14.92 -7.55 19.23
N ASP A 101 13.89 -8.38 19.12
CA ASP A 101 13.95 -9.72 18.52
C ASP A 101 13.65 -9.69 17.01
N GLY A 102 13.41 -8.50 16.44
CA GLY A 102 13.00 -8.34 15.04
C GLY A 102 11.54 -8.73 14.78
N GLU A 103 10.71 -8.79 15.82
CA GLU A 103 9.27 -9.02 15.73
C GLU A 103 8.48 -7.73 15.60
N LEU A 104 7.39 -7.78 14.82
CA LEU A 104 6.52 -6.63 14.61
C LEU A 104 5.81 -6.24 15.91
N MET A 105 6.05 -5.02 16.38
CA MET A 105 5.31 -4.39 17.48
C MET A 105 3.91 -4.01 16.99
N VAL A 106 2.95 -4.92 17.18
CA VAL A 106 1.56 -4.76 16.71
C VAL A 106 0.93 -3.41 17.12
N PRO A 107 1.06 -2.91 18.36
CA PRO A 107 0.49 -1.61 18.72
C PRO A 107 1.08 -0.45 17.91
N ASN A 108 2.40 -0.45 17.69
CA ASN A 108 3.08 0.60 16.93
C ASN A 108 2.74 0.52 15.44
N ALA A 109 2.69 -0.69 14.88
CA ALA A 109 2.26 -0.90 13.50
C ALA A 109 0.82 -0.44 13.28
N LYS A 110 -0.10 -0.76 14.22
CA LYS A 110 -1.49 -0.30 14.14
C LYS A 110 -1.56 1.23 14.18
N GLY A 111 -0.89 1.87 15.14
CA GLY A 111 -0.86 3.33 15.25
C GLY A 111 -0.25 4.02 14.02
N TYR A 112 0.82 3.46 13.46
CA TYR A 112 1.45 3.97 12.24
C TYR A 112 0.53 3.89 11.03
N LEU A 113 -0.19 2.77 10.85
CA LEU A 113 -1.15 2.60 9.77
C LEU A 113 -2.38 3.51 9.94
N GLN A 114 -2.88 3.67 11.17
CA GLN A 114 -3.98 4.59 11.45
C GLN A 114 -3.60 6.05 11.22
N ALA A 115 -2.35 6.43 11.51
CA ALA A 115 -1.83 7.76 11.18
C ALA A 115 -1.77 8.01 9.66
N ALA A 116 -1.69 6.96 8.85
CA ALA A 116 -1.84 7.02 7.39
C ALA A 116 -3.30 6.98 6.91
N GLY A 117 -4.28 6.93 7.83
CA GLY A 117 -5.72 6.93 7.53
C GLY A 117 -6.37 5.54 7.48
N ALA A 118 -5.66 4.47 7.82
CA ALA A 118 -6.25 3.14 7.87
C ALA A 118 -7.29 3.04 8.98
N ASP A 119 -8.46 2.48 8.68
CA ASP A 119 -9.38 2.03 9.72
C ASP A 119 -8.85 0.76 10.43
N ASP A 120 -9.54 0.33 11.49
CA ASP A 120 -9.14 -0.86 12.26
C ASP A 120 -9.06 -2.13 11.41
N ASN A 121 -9.95 -2.28 10.43
CA ASN A 121 -10.01 -3.47 9.58
C ASN A 121 -8.85 -3.50 8.60
N MET A 122 -8.57 -2.40 7.92
CA MET A 122 -7.45 -2.27 7.01
C MET A 122 -6.12 -2.42 7.76
N ALA A 123 -5.97 -1.77 8.92
CA ALA A 123 -4.77 -1.88 9.73
C ALA A 123 -4.51 -3.34 10.18
N ALA A 124 -5.53 -4.03 10.68
CA ALA A 124 -5.44 -5.44 11.03
C ALA A 124 -5.10 -6.32 9.81
N HIS A 125 -5.66 -6.00 8.65
CA HIS A 125 -5.39 -6.72 7.40
C HIS A 125 -3.94 -6.60 6.96
N LEU A 126 -3.38 -5.39 6.96
CA LEU A 126 -1.99 -5.14 6.58
C LEU A 126 -1.00 -5.77 7.57
N ILE A 127 -1.30 -5.71 8.87
CA ILE A 127 -0.50 -6.39 9.90
C ILE A 127 -0.52 -7.91 9.69
N LYS A 128 -1.69 -8.49 9.43
CA LYS A 128 -1.81 -9.92 9.14
C LYS A 128 -1.05 -10.29 7.86
N MET A 129 -1.14 -9.47 6.83
CA MET A 129 -0.39 -9.66 5.58
C MET A 129 1.11 -9.69 5.82
N TYR A 130 1.64 -8.72 6.58
CA TYR A 130 3.06 -8.71 6.98
C TYR A 130 3.45 -9.99 7.72
N LYS A 131 2.66 -10.42 8.71
CA LYS A 131 2.94 -11.62 9.51
C LYS A 131 2.95 -12.88 8.65
N ASN A 132 2.00 -13.02 7.73
CA ASN A 132 1.96 -14.14 6.80
C ASN A 132 3.21 -14.16 5.92
N CYS A 133 3.60 -13.01 5.36
CA CYS A 133 4.82 -12.90 4.57
C CYS A 133 6.07 -13.29 5.37
N LYS A 134 6.17 -12.87 6.63
CA LYS A 134 7.28 -13.27 7.50
C LYS A 134 7.30 -14.79 7.74
N SER A 135 6.15 -15.42 7.95
CA SER A 135 6.07 -16.87 8.18
C SER A 135 6.47 -17.72 6.97
N GLU A 136 6.46 -17.14 5.76
CA GLU A 136 6.88 -17.78 4.52
C GLU A 136 8.38 -17.62 4.21
N THR A 137 9.11 -16.79 4.99
CA THR A 137 10.55 -16.61 4.78
C THR A 137 11.39 -17.77 5.32
N SER A 138 12.52 -18.05 4.66
CA SER A 138 13.46 -19.08 5.11
C SER A 138 14.26 -18.60 6.33
N SER A 139 14.43 -19.48 7.32
CA SER A 139 15.26 -19.24 8.49
C SER A 139 16.77 -19.16 8.20
N THR A 140 17.19 -19.47 6.97
CA THR A 140 18.61 -19.42 6.56
C THR A 140 19.05 -18.05 6.02
N LEU A 141 18.09 -17.16 5.77
CA LEU A 141 18.36 -15.82 5.25
C LEU A 141 18.84 -14.88 6.36
N ASN A 142 19.70 -13.92 6.00
CA ASN A 142 20.03 -12.84 6.93
C ASN A 142 18.87 -11.83 7.03
N GLY A 143 18.94 -10.94 8.02
CA GLY A 143 17.87 -9.96 8.27
C GLY A 143 17.49 -9.14 7.02
N CYS A 144 18.46 -8.62 6.27
CA CYS A 144 18.16 -7.80 5.09
C CYS A 144 17.45 -8.61 4.00
N GLU A 145 17.87 -9.85 3.78
CA GLU A 145 17.22 -10.77 2.84
C GLU A 145 15.79 -11.11 3.28
N ILE A 146 15.58 -11.39 4.57
CA ILE A 146 14.24 -11.61 5.14
C ILE A 146 13.35 -10.40 4.87
N ALA A 147 13.83 -9.19 5.15
CA ALA A 147 13.05 -7.98 4.92
C ALA A 147 12.72 -7.77 3.44
N LEU A 148 13.66 -8.03 2.53
CA LEU A 148 13.42 -7.95 1.10
C LEU A 148 12.33 -8.94 0.65
N GLU A 149 12.38 -10.19 1.11
CA GLU A 149 11.36 -11.20 0.78
C GLU A 149 9.99 -10.86 1.38
N ILE A 150 9.95 -10.37 2.62
CA ILE A 150 8.71 -9.87 3.23
C ILE A 150 8.14 -8.73 2.38
N SER A 151 8.96 -7.78 1.94
CA SER A 151 8.49 -6.65 1.13
C SER A 151 7.99 -7.06 -0.25
N LYS A 152 8.63 -8.04 -0.91
CA LYS A 152 8.12 -8.64 -2.15
C LYS A 152 6.75 -9.28 -1.96
N CYS A 153 6.61 -10.08 -0.90
CA CYS A 153 5.36 -10.76 -0.57
C CYS A 153 4.26 -9.74 -0.23
N PHE A 154 4.56 -8.77 0.62
CA PHE A 154 3.63 -7.72 1.03
C PHE A 154 3.16 -6.90 -0.16
N ARG A 155 4.09 -6.50 -1.03
CA ARG A 155 3.77 -5.83 -2.30
C ARG A 155 2.77 -6.63 -3.12
N ARG A 156 3.01 -7.93 -3.31
CA ARG A 156 2.10 -8.83 -4.05
C ARG A 156 0.71 -8.86 -3.41
N GLY A 157 0.62 -8.94 -2.09
CA GLY A 157 -0.66 -8.93 -1.36
C GLY A 157 -1.45 -7.63 -1.57
N VAL A 158 -0.76 -6.49 -1.55
CA VAL A 158 -1.37 -5.18 -1.83
C VAL A 158 -1.88 -5.08 -3.28
N HIS A 159 -1.11 -5.57 -4.26
CA HIS A 159 -1.58 -5.68 -5.66
C HIS A 159 -2.84 -6.55 -5.79
N GLN A 160 -2.88 -7.72 -5.15
CA GLN A 160 -4.05 -8.60 -5.19
C GLN A 160 -5.33 -7.98 -4.62
N LYS A 161 -5.17 -7.01 -3.71
CA LYS A 161 -6.29 -6.23 -3.15
C LYS A 161 -6.66 -5.00 -3.96
N ASN A 162 -5.92 -4.69 -5.02
CA ASN A 162 -6.03 -3.44 -5.78
C ASN A 162 -5.80 -2.18 -4.93
N TRP A 163 -5.08 -2.30 -3.82
CA TRP A 163 -4.78 -1.20 -2.89
C TRP A 163 -3.51 -0.43 -3.24
N THR A 164 -2.85 -0.79 -4.34
CA THR A 164 -1.65 -0.09 -4.78
C THR A 164 -1.93 1.37 -5.04
N PRO A 165 -1.10 2.29 -4.51
CA PRO A 165 -1.27 3.71 -4.76
C PRO A 165 -0.98 4.02 -6.23
N ASP A 166 -1.62 5.06 -6.77
CA ASP A 166 -1.25 5.59 -8.08
C ASP A 166 0.15 6.22 -7.98
N THR A 167 1.12 5.53 -8.57
CA THR A 167 2.53 5.91 -8.53
C THR A 167 2.80 7.23 -9.23
N SER A 168 1.96 7.65 -10.18
CA SER A 168 2.09 8.97 -10.84
C SER A 168 2.01 10.13 -9.85
N SER A 169 1.33 9.94 -8.72
CA SER A 169 1.25 10.91 -7.63
C SER A 169 2.43 10.85 -6.65
N LEU A 170 3.13 9.71 -6.58
CA LEU A 170 4.34 9.55 -5.77
C LEU A 170 5.57 10.19 -6.42
N TYR A 171 5.60 10.31 -7.75
CA TYR A 171 6.69 10.94 -8.51
C TYR A 171 6.55 12.45 -8.71
N LYS A 172 5.36 13.02 -8.44
CA LYS A 172 5.12 14.47 -8.49
C LYS A 172 5.57 15.12 -7.18
N MET A 173 6.87 15.06 -6.92
CA MET A 173 7.52 15.89 -5.91
C MET A 173 7.94 17.19 -6.60
N ASN A 174 7.05 18.19 -6.58
CA ASN A 174 7.34 19.60 -6.84
C ASN A 174 7.04 20.40 -5.58
#